data_AF-A0A8T6NM35-F1
#
_entry.id   AF-A0A8T6NM35-F1
#
_cell.length_a   1.000
_cell.length_b   1.000
_cell.length_c   1.000
_cell.angle_alpha   90.00
_cell.angle_beta   90.00
_cell.angle_gamma   90.00
#
_symmetry.space_group_name_H-M   'P 1'
#
loop_
_entity.id
_entity.type
_entity.pdbx_description
1 polymer ?
#
loop_
_entity_poly.entity_id
_entity_poly.type
_entity_poly.pdbx_seq_one_letter_code
_entity_poly.pdbx_strand_id
1 'polypeptide(L)'
;MPSDFGKIGFSGKLRPSQVASSGIIRKELENNSKELLIVAPPGSGKTVLGLYVWSDLVRLPTLVLSPNSAIQAQWVERAKQLFNLDGRETDIGTDPKNPGILTSLTYQSITLPKRGGGDLDESAMELWISKLMTPDKDRIEAEDRESAISWIEDLADKNPEYYADRLGHFRKKARDDLSEHGNALWVLHDSAKANLMRLKDVGIGLVILDECHHLLEHWGRVLLEIVEFLDNPIVLGLTATPPDVGHGDDSKNKESMYLNLFGEVDYEVPVPALVRDGNLAPYQDLAYFVRPSEKELLYIANATTDFRELIKTLRKGPEDAGGRVPGLDVWLARTLSELDLPAGKASDWTSFAKRDPGLADSARGFLVVNGRSLPTNIPPPDPEVVRS
;
A
#
# COMPACT_ATOMS: atom_id res chain seq x y z
N MET A 1 -16.30 -15.61 -26.17
CA MET A 1 -15.58 -15.93 -27.42
C MET A 1 -14.10 -15.83 -27.09
N PRO A 2 -13.22 -16.80 -27.41
CA PRO A 2 -11.80 -16.54 -27.31
C PRO A 2 -11.52 -15.40 -28.28
N SER A 3 -11.14 -14.23 -27.76
CA SER A 3 -10.69 -13.12 -28.58
C SER A 3 -9.58 -13.67 -29.47
N ASP A 4 -9.74 -13.59 -30.78
CA ASP A 4 -8.69 -13.97 -31.72
C ASP A 4 -7.43 -13.19 -31.34
N PHE A 5 -6.45 -13.83 -30.71
CA PHE A 5 -5.20 -13.21 -30.27
C PHE A 5 -4.26 -12.95 -31.47
N GLY A 6 -4.60 -13.49 -32.65
CA GLY A 6 -3.80 -13.35 -33.86
C GLY A 6 -2.46 -14.08 -33.79
N LYS A 7 -1.58 -13.78 -34.74
CA LYS A 7 -0.22 -14.34 -34.85
C LYS A 7 0.82 -13.54 -34.05
N ILE A 8 0.38 -12.95 -32.94
CA ILE A 8 1.25 -12.21 -32.04
C ILE A 8 2.25 -13.19 -31.43
N GLY A 9 3.53 -12.81 -31.42
CA GLY A 9 4.60 -13.68 -30.94
C GLY A 9 5.96 -13.00 -31.00
N PHE A 10 6.90 -13.56 -30.23
CA PHE A 10 8.26 -13.05 -30.18
C PHE A 10 9.01 -13.27 -31.50
N SER A 11 9.64 -12.22 -32.03
CA SER A 11 10.38 -12.29 -33.30
C SER A 11 11.86 -12.62 -33.13
N GLY A 12 12.35 -12.68 -31.88
CA GLY A 12 13.75 -12.88 -31.55
C GLY A 12 14.08 -14.30 -31.07
N LYS A 13 15.30 -14.45 -30.53
CA LYS A 13 15.75 -15.66 -29.83
C LYS A 13 15.94 -15.36 -28.36
N LEU A 14 15.31 -16.15 -27.49
CA LEU A 14 15.48 -16.02 -26.05
C LEU A 14 16.91 -16.38 -25.62
N ARG A 15 17.41 -15.69 -24.60
CA ARG A 15 18.67 -16.02 -23.92
C ARG A 15 18.52 -17.34 -23.15
N PRO A 16 19.62 -18.08 -22.88
CA PRO A 16 19.55 -19.33 -22.12
C PRO A 16 18.81 -19.21 -20.77
N SER A 17 19.06 -18.13 -20.03
CA SER A 17 18.36 -17.83 -18.76
C SER A 17 16.85 -17.61 -18.93
N GLN A 18 16.46 -16.93 -20.01
CA GLN A 18 15.04 -16.70 -20.35
C GLN A 18 14.36 -17.99 -20.80
N VAL A 19 15.06 -18.85 -21.56
CA VAL A 19 14.57 -20.18 -21.92
C VAL A 19 14.30 -21.01 -20.65
N ALA A 20 15.26 -21.04 -19.72
CA ALA A 20 15.10 -21.74 -18.44
C ALA A 20 13.89 -21.21 -17.66
N SER A 21 13.80 -19.88 -17.49
CA SER A 21 12.68 -19.24 -16.79
C SER A 21 11.33 -19.56 -17.46
N SER A 22 11.25 -19.43 -18.78
CA SER A 22 10.02 -19.72 -19.54
C SER A 22 9.61 -21.20 -19.49
N GLY A 23 10.58 -22.11 -19.33
CA GLY A 23 10.32 -23.54 -19.17
C GLY A 23 9.66 -23.86 -17.83
N ILE A 24 10.12 -23.21 -16.75
CA ILE A 24 9.49 -23.32 -15.43
C ILE A 24 8.08 -22.71 -15.47
N ILE A 25 7.93 -21.49 -15.99
CA ILE A 25 6.62 -20.84 -16.13
C ILE A 25 5.64 -21.72 -16.92
N ARG A 26 6.08 -22.31 -18.04
CA ARG A 26 5.22 -23.21 -18.82
C ARG A 26 4.74 -24.40 -17.99
N LYS A 27 5.64 -25.04 -17.23
CA LYS A 27 5.30 -26.18 -16.39
C LYS A 27 4.29 -25.81 -15.30
N GLU A 28 4.47 -24.66 -14.66
CA GLU A 28 3.54 -24.17 -13.65
C GLU A 28 2.17 -23.82 -14.24
N LEU A 29 2.14 -23.18 -15.41
CA LEU A 29 0.89 -22.94 -16.14
C LEU A 29 0.18 -24.26 -16.53
N GLU A 30 0.93 -25.29 -16.93
CA GLU A 30 0.38 -26.63 -17.21
C GLU A 30 -0.19 -27.31 -15.95
N ASN A 31 0.32 -26.98 -14.77
CA ASN A 31 -0.23 -27.41 -13.48
C ASN A 31 -1.44 -26.59 -13.01
N ASN A 32 -1.90 -25.60 -13.82
CA ASN A 32 -2.92 -24.62 -13.47
C ASN A 32 -2.52 -23.67 -12.33
N SER A 33 -1.23 -23.49 -12.06
CA SER A 33 -0.74 -22.44 -11.16
C SER A 33 -1.11 -21.07 -11.74
N LYS A 34 -1.70 -20.20 -10.92
CA LYS A 34 -2.07 -18.84 -11.31
C LYS A 34 -1.09 -17.80 -10.80
N GLU A 35 -0.43 -18.09 -9.69
CA GLU A 35 0.56 -17.22 -9.08
C GLU A 35 1.95 -17.64 -9.55
N LEU A 36 2.68 -16.71 -10.16
CA LEU A 36 4.02 -16.93 -10.68
C LEU A 36 4.94 -15.80 -10.24
N LEU A 37 6.17 -16.14 -9.87
CA LEU A 37 7.16 -15.21 -9.35
C LEU A 37 8.57 -15.52 -9.88
N ILE A 38 9.12 -14.57 -10.62
CA ILE A 38 10.47 -14.66 -11.18
C ILE A 38 11.37 -13.58 -10.58
N VAL A 39 12.44 -14.03 -9.95
CA VAL A 39 13.52 -13.15 -9.47
C VAL A 39 14.63 -13.14 -10.51
N ALA A 40 14.87 -11.99 -11.12
CA ALA A 40 15.91 -11.84 -12.12
C ALA A 40 16.62 -10.49 -12.00
N PRO A 41 17.98 -10.47 -11.95
CA PRO A 41 18.74 -9.27 -11.68
C PRO A 41 18.53 -8.19 -12.77
N PRO A 42 18.82 -6.92 -12.50
CA PRO A 42 18.75 -5.86 -13.50
C PRO A 42 19.57 -6.22 -14.75
N GLY A 43 19.05 -5.89 -15.94
CA GLY A 43 19.70 -6.22 -17.22
C GLY A 43 19.53 -7.67 -17.72
N SER A 44 18.94 -8.56 -16.92
CA SER A 44 18.64 -9.96 -17.33
C SER A 44 17.65 -10.07 -18.49
N GLY A 45 16.78 -9.07 -18.68
CA GLY A 45 15.76 -9.04 -19.72
C GLY A 45 14.34 -9.37 -19.22
N LYS A 46 13.98 -8.98 -17.99
CA LYS A 46 12.64 -9.16 -17.38
C LYS A 46 11.49 -8.73 -18.29
N THR A 47 11.58 -7.55 -18.90
CA THR A 47 10.55 -7.03 -19.82
C THR A 47 10.32 -7.98 -21.01
N VAL A 48 11.39 -8.50 -21.61
CA VAL A 48 11.28 -9.44 -22.74
C VAL A 48 10.70 -10.77 -22.28
N LEU A 49 11.08 -11.25 -21.09
CA LEU A 49 10.51 -12.47 -20.51
C LEU A 49 9.01 -12.32 -20.27
N GLY A 50 8.56 -11.26 -19.61
CA GLY A 50 7.13 -11.05 -19.36
C GLY A 50 6.31 -10.87 -20.63
N LEU A 51 6.84 -10.15 -21.63
CA LEU A 51 6.19 -10.03 -22.94
C LEU A 51 6.13 -11.38 -23.66
N TYR A 52 7.16 -12.22 -23.55
CA TYR A 52 7.14 -13.58 -24.11
C TYR A 52 6.11 -14.48 -23.40
N VAL A 53 5.99 -14.36 -22.07
CA VAL A 53 4.93 -15.07 -21.33
C VAL A 53 3.55 -14.65 -21.83
N TRP A 54 3.34 -13.34 -22.04
CA TRP A 54 2.11 -12.82 -22.62
C TRP A 54 1.84 -13.34 -24.03
N SER A 55 2.78 -13.20 -24.97
CA SER A 55 2.53 -13.46 -26.39
C SER A 55 2.61 -14.93 -26.80
N ASP A 56 3.45 -15.72 -26.15
CA ASP A 56 3.78 -17.08 -26.59
C ASP A 56 3.27 -18.16 -25.63
N LEU A 57 3.03 -17.83 -24.35
CA LEU A 57 2.56 -18.81 -23.35
C LEU A 57 1.08 -18.61 -23.01
N VAL A 58 0.70 -17.43 -22.53
CA VAL A 58 -0.64 -17.17 -21.97
C VAL A 58 -1.64 -16.76 -23.03
N ARG A 59 -1.27 -15.86 -23.95
CA ARG A 59 -2.07 -15.47 -25.12
C ARG A 59 -3.46 -14.93 -24.78
N LEU A 60 -3.55 -14.13 -23.71
CA LEU A 60 -4.77 -13.46 -23.25
C LEU A 60 -4.55 -11.95 -23.10
N PRO A 61 -5.61 -11.13 -23.09
CA PRO A 61 -5.50 -9.71 -22.77
C PRO A 61 -4.75 -9.50 -21.46
N THR A 62 -3.76 -8.62 -21.47
CA THR A 62 -2.81 -8.49 -20.36
C THR A 62 -2.73 -7.07 -19.83
N LEU A 63 -2.72 -6.97 -18.51
CA LEU A 63 -2.43 -5.75 -17.77
C LEU A 63 -1.00 -5.82 -17.23
N VAL A 64 -0.17 -4.84 -17.58
CA VAL A 64 1.16 -4.66 -16.97
C VAL A 64 1.07 -3.51 -15.97
N LEU A 65 1.56 -3.71 -14.76
CA LEU A 65 1.65 -2.67 -13.74
C LEU A 65 3.10 -2.36 -13.41
N SER A 66 3.44 -1.08 -13.48
CA SER A 66 4.80 -0.58 -13.27
C SER A 66 4.85 0.54 -12.21
N PRO A 67 5.99 0.77 -11.53
CA PRO A 67 6.09 1.79 -10.47
C PRO A 67 6.02 3.22 -11.00
N ASN A 68 6.38 3.46 -12.25
CA ASN A 68 6.37 4.81 -12.84
C ASN A 68 6.08 4.77 -14.35
N SER A 69 5.81 5.95 -14.91
CA SER A 69 5.43 6.14 -16.32
C SER A 69 6.57 5.84 -17.30
N ALA A 70 7.83 5.94 -16.89
CA ALA A 70 8.97 5.62 -17.75
C ALA A 70 9.02 4.10 -18.02
N ILE A 71 8.88 3.29 -16.98
CA ILE A 71 8.85 1.82 -17.10
C ILE A 71 7.58 1.39 -17.84
N GLN A 72 6.43 2.00 -17.55
CA GLN A 72 5.18 1.79 -18.28
C GLN A 72 5.35 1.95 -19.80
N ALA A 73 5.97 3.06 -20.24
CA ALA A 73 6.24 3.31 -21.65
C ALA A 73 7.22 2.28 -22.26
N GLN A 74 8.22 1.85 -21.49
CA GLN A 74 9.20 0.85 -21.91
C GLN A 74 8.54 -0.49 -22.29
N TRP A 75 7.54 -0.95 -21.56
CA TRP A 75 6.83 -2.20 -21.89
C TRP A 75 6.17 -2.13 -23.27
N VAL A 76 5.46 -1.05 -23.57
CA VAL A 76 4.81 -0.82 -24.87
C VAL A 76 5.83 -0.69 -25.99
N GLU A 77 6.92 0.06 -25.76
CA GLU A 77 7.98 0.23 -26.74
C GLU A 77 8.65 -1.11 -27.08
N ARG A 78 8.96 -1.94 -26.07
CA ARG A 78 9.59 -3.25 -26.29
C ARG A 78 8.66 -4.25 -26.98
N ALA A 79 7.36 -4.21 -26.67
CA ALA A 79 6.38 -4.99 -27.42
C ALA A 79 6.41 -4.63 -28.91
N LYS A 80 6.37 -3.33 -29.24
CA LYS A 80 6.39 -2.83 -30.62
C LYS A 80 7.70 -3.08 -31.36
N GLN A 81 8.82 -3.15 -30.64
CA GLN A 81 10.14 -3.34 -31.25
C GLN A 81 10.50 -4.82 -31.50
N LEU A 82 10.08 -5.73 -30.63
CA LEU A 82 10.63 -7.10 -30.59
C LEU A 82 9.60 -8.19 -30.90
N PHE A 83 8.32 -7.85 -30.98
CA PHE A 83 7.24 -8.80 -31.20
C PHE A 83 6.52 -8.50 -32.51
N ASN A 84 6.09 -9.55 -33.20
CA ASN A 84 5.12 -9.41 -34.28
C ASN A 84 3.77 -9.14 -33.62
N LEU A 85 3.12 -8.03 -33.98
CA LEU A 85 1.85 -7.61 -33.37
C LEU A 85 0.63 -7.88 -34.26
N ASP A 86 0.83 -8.52 -35.41
CA ASP A 86 -0.25 -8.92 -36.33
C ASP A 86 -1.19 -7.76 -36.71
N GLY A 87 -0.63 -6.55 -36.88
CA GLY A 87 -1.37 -5.33 -37.23
C GLY A 87 -2.16 -4.69 -36.08
N ARG A 88 -1.91 -5.11 -34.82
CA ARG A 88 -2.62 -4.64 -33.62
C ARG A 88 -1.80 -3.67 -32.77
N GLU A 89 -0.92 -2.90 -33.38
CA GLU A 89 -0.08 -1.91 -32.69
C GLU A 89 -0.90 -0.86 -31.92
N THR A 90 -2.14 -0.61 -32.35
CA THR A 90 -3.11 0.29 -31.71
C THR A 90 -3.74 -0.29 -30.45
N ASP A 91 -3.77 -1.62 -30.32
CA ASP A 91 -4.36 -2.32 -29.17
C ASP A 91 -3.35 -2.48 -28.04
N ILE A 92 -2.14 -1.91 -28.20
CA ILE A 92 -1.07 -1.88 -27.22
C ILE A 92 -0.81 -0.44 -26.81
N GLY A 93 -1.05 -0.13 -25.55
CA GLY A 93 -0.99 1.24 -25.09
C GLY A 93 -0.88 1.42 -23.59
N THR A 94 -0.88 2.70 -23.22
CA THR A 94 -0.78 3.18 -21.84
C THR A 94 -2.02 3.94 -21.38
N ASP A 95 -3.07 3.95 -22.20
CA ASP A 95 -4.32 4.68 -21.92
C ASP A 95 -5.32 3.77 -21.19
N PRO A 96 -5.63 4.02 -19.91
CA PRO A 96 -6.60 3.23 -19.16
C PRO A 96 -8.05 3.45 -19.62
N LYS A 97 -8.31 4.43 -20.50
CA LYS A 97 -9.64 4.66 -21.09
C LYS A 97 -9.92 3.77 -22.28
N ASN A 98 -8.88 3.25 -22.92
CA ASN A 98 -8.97 2.39 -24.09
C ASN A 98 -8.04 1.17 -23.89
N PRO A 99 -8.33 0.29 -22.92
CA PRO A 99 -7.54 -0.92 -22.73
C PRO A 99 -7.65 -1.83 -23.95
N GLY A 100 -6.54 -2.45 -24.32
CA GLY A 100 -6.45 -3.38 -25.44
C GLY A 100 -5.82 -4.71 -25.03
N ILE A 101 -5.25 -5.42 -26.02
CA ILE A 101 -4.64 -6.74 -25.81
C ILE A 101 -3.43 -6.72 -24.87
N LEU A 102 -2.75 -5.58 -24.78
CA LEU A 102 -1.70 -5.30 -23.80
C LEU A 102 -1.84 -3.86 -23.33
N THR A 103 -2.26 -3.69 -22.09
CA THR A 103 -2.41 -2.38 -21.46
C THR A 103 -1.34 -2.24 -20.38
N SER A 104 -0.41 -1.30 -20.53
CA SER A 104 0.59 -1.01 -19.50
C SER A 104 0.20 0.22 -18.70
N LEU A 105 0.07 0.09 -17.39
CA LEU A 105 -0.39 1.10 -16.45
C LEU A 105 0.60 1.27 -15.29
N THR A 106 0.53 2.40 -14.59
CA THR A 106 1.24 2.54 -13.31
C THR A 106 0.39 1.97 -12.18
N TYR A 107 1.01 1.49 -11.10
CA TYR A 107 0.26 1.07 -9.90
C TYR A 107 -0.71 2.16 -9.46
N GLN A 108 -0.22 3.40 -9.33
CA GLN A 108 -1.02 4.56 -8.92
C GLN A 108 -2.27 4.77 -9.79
N SER A 109 -2.25 4.42 -11.09
CA SER A 109 -3.39 4.67 -11.97
C SER A 109 -4.63 3.82 -11.67
N ILE A 110 -4.43 2.66 -11.02
CA ILE A 110 -5.50 1.73 -10.61
C ILE A 110 -5.68 1.70 -9.09
N THR A 111 -4.71 2.22 -8.33
CA THR A 111 -4.76 2.28 -6.86
C THR A 111 -4.96 3.69 -6.31
N LEU A 112 -5.25 4.69 -7.16
CA LEU A 112 -5.41 6.08 -6.72
C LEU A 112 -6.55 6.18 -5.69
N PRO A 113 -6.27 6.59 -4.45
CA PRO A 113 -7.32 6.79 -3.45
C PRO A 113 -8.14 8.04 -3.80
N LYS A 114 -9.44 8.04 -3.44
CA LYS A 114 -10.28 9.24 -3.49
C LYS A 114 -9.62 10.37 -2.69
N ARG A 115 -9.49 11.56 -3.29
CA ARG A 115 -9.01 12.76 -2.58
C ARG A 115 -10.16 13.32 -1.72
N GLY A 116 -10.06 13.10 -0.41
CA GLY A 116 -10.75 13.89 0.62
C GLY A 116 -12.23 13.59 0.83
N GLY A 117 -12.58 13.22 2.07
CA GLY A 117 -13.82 13.55 2.81
C GLY A 117 -15.20 13.17 2.23
N GLY A 118 -15.51 13.51 0.98
CA GLY A 118 -16.88 13.55 0.47
C GLY A 118 -17.63 12.22 0.40
N ASP A 119 -16.93 11.10 0.20
CA ASP A 119 -17.58 9.78 0.03
C ASP A 119 -17.59 8.94 1.33
N LEU A 120 -16.78 9.32 2.32
CA LEU A 120 -16.98 8.80 3.68
C LEU A 120 -18.32 9.30 4.23
N ASP A 121 -18.78 10.48 3.80
CA ASP A 121 -20.06 11.05 4.18
C ASP A 121 -21.22 10.31 3.52
N GLU A 122 -21.13 10.03 2.22
CA GLU A 122 -22.14 9.23 1.50
C GLU A 122 -22.22 7.80 2.04
N SER A 123 -21.07 7.16 2.26
CA SER A 123 -21.01 5.82 2.87
C SER A 123 -21.52 5.82 4.33
N ALA A 124 -21.17 6.86 5.10
CA ALA A 124 -21.71 7.07 6.44
C ALA A 124 -23.23 7.31 6.40
N MET A 125 -23.71 8.02 5.39
CA MET A 125 -25.13 8.32 5.19
C MET A 125 -25.91 7.05 4.86
N GLU A 126 -25.40 6.20 3.97
CA GLU A 126 -26.01 4.90 3.66
C GLU A 126 -26.05 3.96 4.87
N LEU A 127 -24.96 3.90 5.66
CA LEU A 127 -24.94 3.14 6.91
C LEU A 127 -25.91 3.71 7.95
N TRP A 128 -26.10 5.03 7.95
CA TRP A 128 -27.05 5.70 8.83
C TRP A 128 -28.50 5.39 8.41
N ILE A 129 -28.83 5.58 7.14
CA ILE A 129 -30.14 5.25 6.56
C ILE A 129 -30.49 3.79 6.84
N SER A 130 -29.58 2.87 6.54
CA SER A 130 -29.74 1.44 6.81
C SER A 130 -30.02 1.17 8.29
N LYS A 131 -29.32 1.85 9.22
CA LYS A 131 -29.59 1.72 10.66
C LYS A 131 -30.98 2.22 11.07
N LEU A 132 -31.47 3.33 10.50
CA LEU A 132 -32.81 3.86 10.82
C LEU A 132 -33.94 2.93 10.36
N MET A 133 -33.68 2.19 9.28
CA MET A 133 -34.60 1.20 8.71
C MET A 133 -34.49 -0.18 9.36
N THR A 134 -33.43 -0.44 10.14
CA THR A 134 -33.24 -1.71 10.84
C THR A 134 -33.97 -1.67 12.19
N PRO A 135 -34.81 -2.65 12.53
CA PRO A 135 -35.54 -2.64 13.79
C PRO A 135 -34.59 -2.77 14.99
N ASP A 136 -34.69 -1.86 15.96
CA ASP A 136 -34.05 -2.01 17.26
C ASP A 136 -35.14 -1.95 18.35
N LYS A 137 -35.26 -3.01 19.16
CA LYS A 137 -36.23 -3.14 20.27
C LYS A 137 -37.67 -2.69 19.92
N ASP A 138 -38.28 -3.33 18.93
CA ASP A 138 -39.70 -3.19 18.55
C ASP A 138 -40.15 -1.79 18.07
N ARG A 139 -39.21 -0.92 17.65
CA ARG A 139 -39.54 0.29 16.89
C ARG A 139 -38.67 0.43 15.65
N ILE A 140 -39.31 0.79 14.54
CA ILE A 140 -38.65 1.21 13.30
C ILE A 140 -38.65 2.74 13.33
N GLU A 141 -37.49 3.38 13.22
CA GLU A 141 -37.38 4.85 13.23
C GLU A 141 -37.72 5.45 11.85
N ALA A 142 -37.56 4.69 10.76
CA ALA A 142 -38.01 5.06 9.42
C ALA A 142 -38.49 3.82 8.63
N GLU A 143 -39.71 3.88 8.08
CA GLU A 143 -40.34 2.75 7.36
C GLU A 143 -39.74 2.52 5.96
N ASP A 144 -39.20 3.56 5.34
CA ASP A 144 -38.55 3.51 4.03
C ASP A 144 -37.36 4.48 3.93
N ARG A 145 -36.63 4.37 2.81
CA ARG A 145 -35.43 5.17 2.54
C ARG A 145 -35.73 6.67 2.47
N GLU A 146 -36.89 7.04 1.92
CA GLU A 146 -37.29 8.43 1.74
C GLU A 146 -37.59 9.10 3.08
N SER A 147 -38.25 8.37 3.98
CA SER A 147 -38.51 8.78 5.37
C SER A 147 -37.22 8.88 6.19
N ALA A 148 -36.27 7.97 5.98
CA ALA A 148 -34.96 8.01 6.66
C ALA A 148 -34.15 9.24 6.24
N ILE A 149 -34.14 9.59 4.95
CA ILE A 149 -33.47 10.79 4.44
C ILE A 149 -34.12 12.04 5.02
N SER A 150 -35.46 12.14 4.97
CA SER A 150 -36.19 13.29 5.52
C SER A 150 -35.95 13.47 7.02
N TRP A 151 -35.84 12.38 7.79
CA TRP A 151 -35.50 12.42 9.21
C TRP A 151 -34.08 12.97 9.46
N ILE A 152 -33.10 12.56 8.64
CA ILE A 152 -31.72 13.02 8.77
C ILE A 152 -31.59 14.50 8.38
N GLU A 153 -32.30 14.93 7.34
CA GLU A 153 -32.34 16.34 6.92
C GLU A 153 -32.97 17.24 8.00
N ASP A 154 -34.12 16.83 8.57
CA ASP A 154 -34.76 17.56 9.67
C ASP A 154 -33.87 17.62 10.93
N LEU A 155 -33.09 16.55 11.18
CA LEU A 155 -32.11 16.50 12.26
C LEU A 155 -30.94 17.47 12.01
N ALA A 156 -30.45 17.56 10.78
CA ALA A 156 -29.37 18.47 10.41
C ALA A 156 -29.77 19.94 10.64
N ASP A 157 -31.03 20.28 10.36
CA ASP A 157 -31.57 21.64 10.56
C ASP A 157 -31.86 21.96 12.03
N LYS A 158 -32.44 21.01 12.78
CA LYS A 158 -32.85 21.25 14.18
C LYS A 158 -31.72 21.07 15.19
N ASN A 159 -30.74 20.21 14.90
CA ASN A 159 -29.61 19.95 15.80
C ASN A 159 -28.29 19.67 15.04
N PRO A 160 -27.61 20.74 14.57
CA PRO A 160 -26.41 20.62 13.74
C PRO A 160 -25.23 19.94 14.45
N GLU A 161 -25.04 20.19 15.76
CA GLU A 161 -23.96 19.58 16.54
C GLU A 161 -24.15 18.06 16.68
N TYR A 162 -25.37 17.62 17.01
CA TYR A 162 -25.67 16.20 17.13
C TYR A 162 -25.59 15.49 15.77
N TYR A 163 -26.07 16.12 14.70
CA TYR A 163 -25.91 15.61 13.33
C TYR A 163 -24.43 15.39 12.98
N ALA A 164 -23.57 16.37 13.25
CA ALA A 164 -22.14 16.28 12.96
C ALA A 164 -21.45 15.15 13.73
N ASP A 165 -21.80 14.96 15.01
CA ASP A 165 -21.27 13.86 15.85
C ASP A 165 -21.73 12.49 15.34
N ARG A 166 -23.03 12.33 15.05
CA ARG A 166 -23.60 11.08 14.49
C ARG A 166 -22.99 10.73 13.14
N LEU A 167 -22.84 11.72 12.25
CA LEU A 167 -22.17 11.52 10.96
C LEU A 167 -20.69 11.14 11.16
N GLY A 168 -20.00 11.75 12.13
CA GLY A 168 -18.66 11.37 12.55
C GLY A 168 -18.54 9.91 12.99
N HIS A 169 -19.49 9.42 13.78
CA HIS A 169 -19.56 8.02 14.20
C HIS A 169 -19.72 7.07 13.00
N PHE A 170 -20.60 7.38 12.05
CA PHE A 170 -20.79 6.55 10.86
C PHE A 170 -19.64 6.65 9.86
N ARG A 171 -18.95 7.78 9.74
CA ARG A 171 -17.69 7.88 8.98
C ARG A 171 -16.63 6.96 9.55
N LYS A 172 -16.53 6.91 10.88
CA LYS A 172 -15.61 6.00 11.57
C LYS A 172 -16.01 4.55 11.30
N LYS A 173 -17.29 4.20 11.42
CA LYS A 173 -17.78 2.85 11.13
C LYS A 173 -17.57 2.45 9.67
N ALA A 174 -17.83 3.35 8.72
CA ALA A 174 -17.54 3.12 7.30
C ALA A 174 -16.05 2.82 7.10
N ARG A 175 -15.16 3.62 7.70
CA ARG A 175 -13.71 3.41 7.63
C ARG A 175 -13.26 2.09 8.27
N ASP A 176 -13.86 1.70 9.39
CA ASP A 176 -13.54 0.47 10.11
C ASP A 176 -14.06 -0.76 9.33
N ASP A 177 -15.28 -0.73 8.78
CA ASP A 177 -15.85 -1.77 7.91
C ASP A 177 -15.04 -1.92 6.60
N LEU A 178 -14.54 -0.80 6.04
CA LEU A 178 -13.61 -0.80 4.90
C LEU A 178 -12.27 -1.47 5.21
N SER A 179 -11.87 -1.47 6.48
CA SER A 179 -10.63 -2.09 6.95
C SER A 179 -10.80 -3.59 7.25
N GLU A 180 -12.02 -4.05 7.54
CA GLU A 180 -12.31 -5.44 7.92
C GLU A 180 -12.92 -6.30 6.79
N HIS A 181 -13.76 -5.74 5.91
CA HIS A 181 -14.63 -6.54 5.02
C HIS A 181 -14.28 -6.49 3.51
N GLY A 182 -13.08 -6.07 3.13
CA GLY A 182 -12.56 -6.30 1.78
C GLY A 182 -13.31 -5.56 0.68
N ASN A 183 -13.23 -4.22 0.71
CA ASN A 183 -13.80 -3.38 -0.33
C ASN A 183 -12.95 -2.12 -0.53
N ALA A 184 -11.62 -2.27 -0.56
CA ALA A 184 -10.66 -1.25 -1.00
C ALA A 184 -10.99 -0.68 -2.39
N LEU A 185 -11.68 -1.43 -3.26
CA LEU A 185 -12.26 -0.89 -4.49
C LEU A 185 -13.10 0.37 -4.24
N TRP A 186 -13.77 0.49 -3.09
CA TRP A 186 -14.59 1.66 -2.75
C TRP A 186 -13.76 2.89 -2.38
N VAL A 187 -12.55 2.70 -1.84
CA VAL A 187 -11.56 3.76 -1.54
C VAL A 187 -10.99 4.36 -2.81
N LEU A 188 -11.03 3.61 -3.92
CA LEU A 188 -10.47 4.07 -5.18
C LEU A 188 -11.25 5.24 -5.75
N HIS A 189 -10.52 6.19 -6.32
CA HIS A 189 -11.08 7.29 -7.09
C HIS A 189 -11.97 6.77 -8.21
N ASP A 190 -13.03 7.50 -8.55
CA ASP A 190 -14.00 7.04 -9.56
C ASP A 190 -13.34 6.81 -10.93
N SER A 191 -12.26 7.54 -11.23
CA SER A 191 -11.43 7.26 -12.40
C SER A 191 -10.75 5.89 -12.34
N ALA A 192 -10.22 5.48 -11.19
CA ALA A 192 -9.59 4.18 -11.02
C ALA A 192 -10.63 3.05 -11.09
N LYS A 193 -11.80 3.23 -10.46
CA LYS A 193 -12.95 2.30 -10.61
C LYS A 193 -13.37 2.13 -12.07
N ALA A 194 -13.54 3.25 -12.79
CA ALA A 194 -13.92 3.21 -14.20
C ALA A 194 -12.85 2.52 -15.06
N ASN A 195 -11.57 2.72 -14.75
CA ASN A 195 -10.48 2.02 -15.44
C ASN A 195 -10.53 0.51 -15.17
N LEU A 196 -10.75 0.09 -13.92
CA LEU A 196 -10.90 -1.32 -13.56
C LEU A 196 -12.09 -1.97 -14.25
N MET A 197 -13.24 -1.29 -14.34
CA MET A 197 -14.41 -1.79 -15.09
C MET A 197 -14.07 -2.02 -16.57
N ARG A 198 -13.41 -1.07 -17.24
CA ARG A 198 -12.99 -1.26 -18.64
C ARG A 198 -12.00 -2.42 -18.79
N LEU A 199 -11.09 -2.60 -17.84
CA LEU A 199 -10.16 -3.74 -17.83
C LEU A 199 -10.92 -5.07 -17.66
N LYS A 200 -11.90 -5.12 -16.76
CA LYS A 200 -12.77 -6.29 -16.58
C LYS A 200 -13.55 -6.63 -17.85
N ASP A 201 -14.12 -5.61 -18.52
CA ASP A 201 -14.87 -5.79 -19.77
C ASP A 201 -14.00 -6.36 -20.90
N VAL A 202 -12.72 -6.01 -20.94
CA VAL A 202 -11.74 -6.59 -21.88
C VAL A 202 -11.44 -8.06 -21.57
N GLY A 203 -11.64 -8.50 -20.32
CA GLY A 203 -11.35 -9.86 -19.87
C GLY A 203 -9.85 -10.10 -19.71
N ILE A 204 -9.19 -9.29 -18.87
CA ILE A 204 -7.77 -9.49 -18.53
C ILE A 204 -7.56 -10.91 -18.02
N GLY A 205 -6.70 -11.68 -18.71
CA GLY A 205 -6.35 -13.05 -18.34
C GLY A 205 -4.95 -13.17 -17.72
N LEU A 206 -4.13 -12.12 -17.80
CA LEU A 206 -2.80 -12.05 -17.20
C LEU A 206 -2.54 -10.65 -16.63
N VAL A 207 -2.02 -10.62 -15.41
CA VAL A 207 -1.51 -9.41 -14.75
C VAL A 207 -0.01 -9.58 -14.53
N ILE A 208 0.79 -8.69 -15.09
CA ILE A 208 2.24 -8.64 -14.88
C ILE A 208 2.55 -7.52 -13.89
N LEU A 209 3.18 -7.87 -12.78
CA LEU A 209 3.57 -6.95 -11.71
C LEU A 209 5.09 -6.72 -11.79
N ASP A 210 5.49 -5.57 -12.34
CA ASP A 210 6.91 -5.20 -12.49
C ASP A 210 7.43 -4.51 -11.23
N GLU A 211 8.66 -4.83 -10.84
CA GLU A 211 9.28 -4.47 -9.55
C GLU A 211 8.37 -4.77 -8.35
N CYS A 212 7.85 -6.00 -8.33
CA CYS A 212 6.82 -6.43 -7.39
C CYS A 212 7.26 -6.43 -5.91
N HIS A 213 8.57 -6.37 -5.63
CA HIS A 213 9.10 -6.24 -4.27
C HIS A 213 8.68 -4.92 -3.58
N HIS A 214 8.35 -3.88 -4.33
CA HIS A 214 7.84 -2.61 -3.77
C HIS A 214 6.36 -2.68 -3.34
N LEU A 215 5.64 -3.76 -3.64
CA LEU A 215 4.18 -3.81 -3.47
C LEU A 215 3.73 -4.09 -2.04
N LEU A 216 4.60 -4.69 -1.22
CA LEU A 216 4.24 -5.14 0.13
C LEU A 216 4.03 -4.03 1.16
N GLU A 217 4.46 -2.81 0.87
CA GLU A 217 4.35 -1.70 1.84
C GLU A 217 3.12 -0.81 1.62
N HIS A 218 2.64 -0.69 0.38
CA HIS A 218 1.61 0.32 0.04
C HIS A 218 0.45 -0.18 -0.82
N TRP A 219 0.61 -1.25 -1.60
CA TRP A 219 -0.38 -1.61 -2.63
C TRP A 219 -0.91 -3.04 -2.50
N GLY A 220 -0.26 -3.93 -1.75
CA GLY A 220 -0.55 -5.36 -1.79
C GLY A 220 -2.01 -5.73 -1.48
N ARG A 221 -2.63 -5.11 -0.46
CA ARG A 221 -4.03 -5.41 -0.12
C ARG A 221 -5.00 -4.97 -1.21
N VAL A 222 -4.78 -3.78 -1.77
CA VAL A 222 -5.60 -3.24 -2.87
C VAL A 222 -5.42 -4.09 -4.12
N LEU A 223 -4.21 -4.59 -4.37
CA LEU A 223 -3.92 -5.43 -5.52
C LEU A 223 -4.59 -6.80 -5.45
N LEU A 224 -4.62 -7.44 -4.28
CA LEU A 224 -5.36 -8.70 -4.08
C LEU A 224 -6.83 -8.54 -4.47
N GLU A 225 -7.48 -7.48 -4.00
CA GLU A 225 -8.87 -7.20 -4.37
C GLU A 225 -9.05 -6.86 -5.85
N ILE A 226 -8.09 -6.18 -6.47
CA ILE A 226 -8.11 -5.91 -7.91
C ILE A 226 -7.98 -7.20 -8.71
N VAL A 227 -7.10 -8.12 -8.30
CA VAL A 227 -6.93 -9.44 -8.94
C VAL A 227 -8.23 -10.24 -8.82
N GLU A 228 -8.86 -10.26 -7.65
CA GLU A 228 -10.16 -10.91 -7.44
C GLU A 228 -11.26 -10.27 -8.31
N PHE A 229 -11.30 -8.94 -8.38
CA PHE A 229 -12.25 -8.19 -9.20
C PHE A 229 -12.12 -8.49 -10.69
N LEU A 230 -10.90 -8.73 -11.17
CA LEU A 230 -10.60 -9.12 -12.55
C LEU A 230 -10.82 -10.62 -12.82
N ASP A 231 -11.58 -11.30 -11.96
CA ASP A 231 -11.96 -12.71 -12.08
C ASP A 231 -10.75 -13.68 -11.95
N ASN A 232 -9.79 -13.32 -11.10
CA ASN A 232 -8.60 -14.10 -10.75
C ASN A 232 -7.76 -14.51 -11.98
N PRO A 233 -7.18 -13.54 -12.71
CA PRO A 233 -6.26 -13.79 -13.82
C PRO A 233 -4.97 -14.48 -13.34
N ILE A 234 -4.16 -14.96 -14.28
CA ILE A 234 -2.78 -15.36 -13.97
C ILE A 234 -2.01 -14.12 -13.51
N VAL A 235 -1.21 -14.23 -12.44
CA VAL A 235 -0.37 -13.17 -11.91
C VAL A 235 1.09 -13.55 -12.10
N LEU A 236 1.85 -12.70 -12.79
CA LEU A 236 3.29 -12.84 -12.97
C LEU A 236 4.03 -11.69 -12.28
N GLY A 237 4.67 -11.99 -11.15
CA GLY A 237 5.60 -11.09 -10.47
C GLY A 237 6.99 -11.12 -11.11
N LEU A 238 7.52 -9.96 -11.44
CA LEU A 238 8.87 -9.77 -11.94
C LEU A 238 9.63 -8.83 -11.00
N THR A 239 10.75 -9.28 -10.45
CA THR A 239 11.54 -8.46 -9.51
C THR A 239 13.04 -8.74 -9.62
N ALA A 240 13.86 -7.75 -9.28
CA ALA A 240 15.31 -7.94 -9.12
C ALA A 240 15.69 -8.62 -7.79
N THR A 241 14.89 -8.41 -6.76
CA THR A 241 15.16 -8.87 -5.40
C THR A 241 13.93 -9.59 -4.84
N PRO A 242 14.12 -10.66 -4.06
CA PRO A 242 13.04 -11.20 -3.24
C PRO A 242 12.45 -10.09 -2.33
N PRO A 243 11.18 -10.23 -1.92
CA PRO A 243 10.58 -9.33 -0.95
C PRO A 243 11.35 -9.36 0.38
N ASP A 244 11.55 -8.20 0.99
CA ASP A 244 11.99 -8.11 2.37
C ASP A 244 10.76 -8.16 3.28
N VAL A 245 10.60 -9.27 4.00
CA VAL A 245 9.47 -9.48 4.91
C VAL A 245 9.71 -8.86 6.30
N GLY A 246 10.91 -8.33 6.57
CA GLY A 246 11.26 -7.71 7.83
C GLY A 246 11.21 -8.64 9.05
N HIS A 247 11.41 -8.07 10.24
CA HIS A 247 11.34 -8.78 11.52
C HIS A 247 10.38 -8.04 12.47
N GLY A 248 9.21 -8.62 12.81
CA GLY A 248 8.21 -8.05 13.72
C GLY A 248 6.79 -8.60 13.52
N ASP A 249 5.79 -8.19 14.30
CA ASP A 249 4.40 -8.69 14.13
C ASP A 249 3.76 -8.32 12.77
N ASP A 250 4.16 -7.20 12.19
CA ASP A 250 3.78 -6.82 10.81
C ASP A 250 4.40 -7.71 9.73
N SER A 251 5.45 -8.49 10.05
CA SER A 251 6.12 -9.36 9.08
C SER A 251 5.20 -10.49 8.61
N LYS A 252 4.41 -11.07 9.53
CA LYS A 252 3.48 -12.17 9.20
C LYS A 252 2.36 -11.74 8.27
N ASN A 253 1.86 -10.51 8.44
CA ASN A 253 0.84 -9.95 7.57
C ASN A 253 1.40 -9.64 6.16
N LYS A 254 2.62 -9.09 6.08
CA LYS A 254 3.30 -8.87 4.80
C LYS A 254 3.64 -10.17 4.08
N GLU A 255 4.08 -11.19 4.82
CA GLU A 255 4.42 -12.51 4.28
C GLU A 255 3.20 -13.24 3.71
N SER A 256 2.10 -13.29 4.48
CA SER A 256 0.85 -13.90 4.02
C SER A 256 0.28 -13.16 2.81
N MET A 257 0.31 -11.83 2.80
CA MET A 257 -0.12 -11.04 1.65
C MET A 257 0.75 -11.29 0.41
N TYR A 258 2.06 -11.45 0.59
CA TYR A 258 2.98 -11.80 -0.49
C TYR A 258 2.66 -13.17 -1.08
N LEU A 259 2.57 -14.19 -0.23
CA LEU A 259 2.29 -15.57 -0.64
C LEU A 259 0.93 -15.69 -1.31
N ASN A 260 -0.07 -14.95 -0.86
CA ASN A 260 -1.39 -14.93 -1.49
C ASN A 260 -1.38 -14.31 -2.89
N LEU A 261 -0.46 -13.37 -3.18
CA LEU A 261 -0.42 -12.67 -4.47
C LEU A 261 0.53 -13.35 -5.46
N PHE A 262 1.61 -13.97 -4.98
CA PHE A 262 2.72 -14.46 -5.80
C PHE A 262 3.09 -15.93 -5.59
N GLY A 263 2.65 -16.57 -4.51
CA GLY A 263 3.18 -17.88 -4.11
C GLY A 263 4.66 -17.83 -3.72
N GLU A 264 5.32 -18.98 -3.80
CA GLU A 264 6.78 -19.10 -3.61
C GLU A 264 7.55 -18.62 -4.85
N VAL A 265 8.86 -18.40 -4.71
CA VAL A 265 9.71 -18.04 -5.86
C VAL A 265 9.84 -19.25 -6.80
N ASP A 266 9.24 -19.19 -7.99
CA ASP A 266 9.34 -20.27 -8.98
C ASP A 266 10.74 -20.39 -9.58
N TYR A 267 11.38 -19.24 -9.83
CA TYR A 267 12.71 -19.23 -10.42
C TYR A 267 13.51 -17.98 -10.07
N GLU A 268 14.73 -18.20 -9.59
CA GLU A 268 15.75 -17.17 -9.45
C GLU A 268 16.83 -17.35 -10.52
N VAL A 269 17.04 -16.32 -11.33
CA VAL A 269 18.06 -16.34 -12.39
C VAL A 269 19.45 -16.17 -11.76
N PRO A 270 20.35 -17.17 -11.86
CA PRO A 270 21.65 -17.05 -11.24
C PRO A 270 22.50 -15.97 -11.91
N VAL A 271 22.93 -14.95 -11.15
CA VAL A 271 23.84 -13.89 -11.63
C VAL A 271 25.10 -14.46 -12.33
N PRO A 272 25.79 -15.48 -11.78
CA PRO A 272 26.97 -16.04 -12.43
C PRO A 272 26.70 -16.62 -13.83
N ALA A 273 25.50 -17.16 -14.07
CA ALA A 273 25.12 -17.68 -15.38
C ALA A 273 24.99 -16.55 -16.41
N LEU A 274 24.43 -15.40 -16.02
CA LEU A 274 24.29 -14.24 -16.90
C LEU A 274 25.65 -13.63 -17.27
N VAL A 275 26.58 -13.58 -16.31
CA VAL A 275 27.95 -13.08 -16.54
C VAL A 275 28.70 -14.03 -17.47
N ARG A 276 28.64 -15.34 -17.21
CA ARG A 276 29.26 -16.36 -18.06
C ARG A 276 28.77 -16.31 -19.50
N ASP A 277 27.47 -16.08 -19.69
CA ASP A 277 26.84 -16.04 -21.01
C ASP A 277 26.98 -14.66 -21.69
N GLY A 278 27.72 -13.71 -21.10
CA GLY A 278 27.98 -12.38 -21.66
C GLY A 278 26.77 -11.44 -21.68
N ASN A 279 25.70 -11.79 -20.95
CA ASN A 279 24.46 -11.01 -20.89
C ASN A 279 24.46 -9.95 -19.78
N LEU A 280 25.38 -10.07 -18.82
CA LEU A 280 25.59 -9.13 -17.74
C LEU A 280 27.08 -8.83 -17.62
N ALA A 281 27.45 -7.56 -17.44
CA ALA A 281 28.83 -7.19 -17.20
C ALA A 281 29.31 -7.79 -15.86
N PRO A 282 30.52 -8.38 -15.80
CA PRO A 282 31.09 -8.81 -14.52
C PRO A 282 31.28 -7.58 -13.63
N TYR A 283 30.86 -7.70 -12.37
CA TYR A 283 31.03 -6.66 -11.36
C TYR A 283 31.55 -7.26 -10.06
N GLN A 284 32.14 -6.41 -9.23
CA GLN A 284 32.57 -6.74 -7.88
C GLN A 284 32.19 -5.59 -6.96
N ASP A 285 31.44 -5.91 -5.91
CA ASP A 285 31.10 -4.92 -4.89
C ASP A 285 32.34 -4.62 -4.05
N LEU A 286 32.74 -3.36 -3.99
CA LEU A 286 33.87 -2.88 -3.22
C LEU A 286 33.38 -1.90 -2.16
N ALA A 287 33.75 -2.14 -0.90
CA ALA A 287 33.51 -1.21 0.19
C ALA A 287 34.68 -0.23 0.30
N TYR A 288 34.42 1.07 0.11
CA TYR A 288 35.41 2.12 0.37
C TYR A 288 35.09 2.82 1.68
N PHE A 289 35.83 2.46 2.73
CA PHE A 289 35.67 3.08 4.04
C PHE A 289 36.30 4.47 4.04
N VAL A 290 35.47 5.48 4.27
CA VAL A 290 35.90 6.86 4.47
C VAL A 290 36.03 7.16 5.96
N ARG A 291 37.09 7.87 6.35
CA ARG A 291 37.17 8.47 7.68
C ARG A 291 36.39 9.78 7.69
N PRO A 292 35.50 10.00 8.66
CA PRO A 292 34.88 11.31 8.83
C PRO A 292 35.95 12.38 9.05
N SER A 293 35.68 13.60 8.59
CA SER A 293 36.50 14.78 8.87
C SER A 293 36.51 15.09 10.37
N GLU A 294 37.47 15.89 10.84
CA GLU A 294 37.52 16.32 12.25
C GLU A 294 36.21 17.00 12.70
N LYS A 295 35.57 17.76 11.81
CA LYS A 295 34.27 18.40 12.09
C LYS A 295 33.15 17.38 12.28
N GLU A 296 33.10 16.34 11.44
CA GLU A 296 32.10 15.27 11.55
C GLU A 296 32.37 14.38 12.77
N LEU A 297 33.64 14.10 13.08
CA LEU A 297 34.01 13.39 14.32
C LEU A 297 33.57 14.18 15.56
N LEU A 298 33.78 15.49 15.56
CA LEU A 298 33.34 16.36 16.66
C LEU A 298 31.81 16.37 16.78
N TYR A 299 31.09 16.46 15.65
CA TYR A 299 29.63 16.35 15.62
C TYR A 299 29.15 15.01 16.17
N ILE A 300 29.71 13.88 15.72
CA ILE A 300 29.36 12.53 16.18
C ILE A 300 29.64 12.40 17.69
N ALA A 301 30.79 12.88 18.15
CA ALA A 301 31.18 12.83 19.55
C ALA A 301 30.24 13.66 20.45
N ASN A 302 29.74 14.79 19.95
CA ASN A 302 28.88 15.69 20.70
C ASN A 302 27.38 15.46 20.50
N ALA A 303 26.95 14.65 19.52
CA ALA A 303 25.54 14.44 19.19
C ALA A 303 24.68 14.07 20.42
N THR A 304 25.19 13.18 21.28
CA THR A 304 24.51 12.80 22.53
C THR A 304 24.42 13.96 23.53
N THR A 305 25.48 14.78 23.62
CA THR A 305 25.53 15.94 24.50
C THR A 305 24.56 17.02 24.03
N ASP A 306 24.63 17.37 22.74
CA ASP A 306 23.77 18.38 22.11
C ASP A 306 22.30 17.98 22.21
N PHE A 307 21.98 16.69 22.01
CA PHE A 307 20.63 16.17 22.22
C PHE A 307 20.16 16.34 23.67
N ARG A 308 21.01 16.02 24.66
CA ARG A 308 20.68 16.21 26.08
C ARG A 308 20.48 17.69 26.43
N GLU A 309 21.26 18.59 25.86
CA GLU A 309 21.09 20.04 26.06
C GLU A 309 19.79 20.56 25.44
N LEU A 310 19.44 20.08 24.24
CA LEU A 310 18.16 20.37 23.62
C LEU A 310 17.00 19.90 24.50
N ILE A 311 17.05 18.66 25.01
CA ILE A 311 16.03 18.14 25.92
C ILE A 311 15.93 19.00 27.19
N LYS A 312 17.06 19.37 27.81
CA LYS A 312 17.04 20.29 28.98
C LYS A 312 16.37 21.62 28.65
N THR A 313 16.64 22.19 27.48
CA THR A 313 16.04 23.44 27.01
C THR A 313 14.53 23.31 26.82
N LEU A 314 14.09 22.23 26.15
CA LEU A 314 12.67 21.93 25.96
C LEU A 314 11.95 21.74 27.29
N ARG A 315 12.59 21.10 28.28
CA ARG A 315 12.03 20.92 29.62
C ARG A 315 11.92 22.22 30.41
N LYS A 316 12.89 23.14 30.29
CA LYS A 316 12.82 24.47 30.91
C LYS A 316 11.63 25.27 30.37
N GLY A 317 11.32 25.11 29.08
CA GLY A 317 10.26 25.83 28.41
C GLY A 317 10.63 27.30 28.11
N PRO A 318 9.72 28.05 27.45
CA PRO A 318 9.96 29.44 27.08
C PRO A 318 9.98 30.37 28.32
N GLU A 319 10.80 31.42 28.28
CA GLU A 319 10.89 32.40 29.38
C GLU A 319 9.65 33.33 29.46
N ASP A 320 8.98 33.56 28.33
CA ASP A 320 7.69 34.25 28.25
C ASP A 320 6.58 33.23 27.95
N ALA A 321 5.65 33.08 28.90
CA ALA A 321 4.58 32.08 28.89
C ALA A 321 3.34 32.50 28.08
N GLY A 322 3.29 33.74 27.58
CA GLY A 322 2.15 34.24 26.81
C GLY A 322 1.97 33.51 25.47
N GLY A 323 0.94 32.66 25.36
CA GLY A 323 0.52 32.03 24.09
C GLY A 323 1.48 30.97 23.53
N ARG A 324 2.43 30.47 24.32
CA ARG A 324 3.42 29.48 23.90
C ARG A 324 3.20 28.11 24.56
N VAL A 325 3.70 27.07 23.90
CA VAL A 325 3.69 25.70 24.42
C VAL A 325 4.54 25.65 25.71
N PRO A 326 4.04 25.04 26.80
CA PRO A 326 4.79 24.93 28.04
C PRO A 326 6.00 24.00 27.89
N GLY A 327 6.89 24.01 28.89
CA GLY A 327 8.03 23.09 28.92
C GLY A 327 7.59 21.62 28.82
N LEU A 328 8.46 20.79 28.26
CA LEU A 328 8.16 19.41 27.86
C LEU A 328 7.48 18.57 28.96
N ASP A 329 7.97 18.63 30.20
CA ASP A 329 7.37 17.91 31.34
C ASP A 329 5.89 18.28 31.54
N VAL A 330 5.58 19.58 31.49
CA VAL A 330 4.23 20.11 31.72
C VAL A 330 3.34 19.83 30.51
N TRP A 331 3.90 19.96 29.31
CA TRP A 331 3.18 19.63 28.08
C TRP A 331 2.76 18.15 28.09
N LEU A 332 3.68 17.22 28.35
CA LEU A 332 3.38 15.79 28.42
C LEU A 332 2.35 15.47 29.50
N ALA A 333 2.47 16.08 30.69
CA ALA A 333 1.50 15.88 31.76
C ALA A 333 0.09 16.35 31.37
N ARG A 334 -0.03 17.49 30.67
CA ARG A 334 -1.31 18.00 30.14
C ARG A 334 -1.86 17.10 29.05
N THR A 335 -1.05 16.74 28.06
CA THR A 335 -1.41 15.81 26.98
C THR A 335 -1.98 14.51 27.53
N LEU A 336 -1.34 13.92 28.55
CA LEU A 336 -1.83 12.70 29.19
C LEU A 336 -3.08 12.94 30.05
N SER A 337 -3.14 14.03 30.82
CA SER A 337 -4.29 14.32 31.68
C SER A 337 -5.55 14.66 30.90
N GLU A 338 -5.41 15.35 29.77
CA GLU A 338 -6.50 15.78 28.91
C GLU A 338 -6.78 14.78 27.79
N LEU A 339 -5.90 13.78 27.61
CA LEU A 339 -5.92 12.82 26.51
C LEU A 339 -5.96 13.51 25.14
N ASP A 340 -5.26 14.64 25.03
CA ASP A 340 -5.30 15.52 23.87
C ASP A 340 -4.10 15.28 22.96
N LEU A 341 -4.34 14.60 21.84
CA LEU A 341 -3.32 14.33 20.82
C LEU A 341 -3.34 15.43 19.74
N PRO A 342 -2.26 15.59 18.96
CA PRO A 342 -2.26 16.48 17.80
C PRO A 342 -3.39 16.18 16.80
N ALA A 343 -3.82 14.91 16.73
CA ALA A 343 -4.93 14.45 15.89
C ALA A 343 -6.32 14.65 16.52
N GLY A 344 -6.39 15.23 17.71
CA GLY A 344 -7.61 15.47 18.48
C GLY A 344 -7.77 14.58 19.72
N LYS A 345 -8.62 15.05 20.63
CA LYS A 345 -8.87 14.46 21.94
C LYS A 345 -9.39 13.01 21.87
N ALA A 346 -8.88 12.15 22.74
CA ALA A 346 -9.38 10.79 22.92
C ALA A 346 -10.45 10.73 24.01
N SER A 347 -11.37 9.77 23.90
CA SER A 347 -12.46 9.57 24.87
C SER A 347 -11.98 8.99 26.19
N ASP A 348 -10.96 8.14 26.13
CA ASP A 348 -10.42 7.37 27.24
C ASP A 348 -8.97 6.96 26.96
N TRP A 349 -8.32 6.42 27.98
CA TRP A 349 -6.92 6.00 27.91
C TRP A 349 -6.68 4.91 26.86
N THR A 350 -7.59 3.95 26.73
CA THR A 350 -7.46 2.84 25.78
C THR A 350 -7.48 3.35 24.34
N SER A 351 -8.37 4.29 24.02
CA SER A 351 -8.39 4.98 22.74
C SER A 351 -7.16 5.88 22.54
N PHE A 352 -6.62 6.51 23.58
CA PHE A 352 -5.42 7.32 23.49
C PHE A 352 -4.21 6.46 23.12
N ALA A 353 -3.97 5.38 23.88
CA ALA A 353 -2.87 4.45 23.67
C ALA A 353 -2.94 3.72 22.32
N LYS A 354 -4.15 3.42 21.82
CA LYS A 354 -4.32 2.83 20.48
C LYS A 354 -4.01 3.81 19.35
N ARG A 355 -4.29 5.11 19.53
CA ARG A 355 -4.07 6.15 18.51
C ARG A 355 -2.60 6.51 18.35
N ASP A 356 -1.86 6.59 19.45
CA ASP A 356 -0.42 6.85 19.44
C ASP A 356 0.28 6.04 20.54
N PRO A 357 0.60 4.75 20.29
CA PRO A 357 1.25 3.89 21.26
C PRO A 357 2.63 4.41 21.69
N GLY A 358 3.39 4.93 20.72
CA GLY A 358 4.74 5.43 20.94
C GLY A 358 4.76 6.61 21.91
N LEU A 359 3.88 7.59 21.72
CA LEU A 359 3.74 8.71 22.64
C LEU A 359 3.19 8.26 24.00
N ALA A 360 2.18 7.37 24.02
CA ALA A 360 1.57 6.89 25.25
C ALA A 360 2.59 6.19 26.18
N ASP A 361 3.49 5.39 25.63
CA ASP A 361 4.51 4.71 26.42
C ASP A 361 5.68 5.63 26.76
N SER A 362 6.22 6.33 25.76
CA SER A 362 7.40 7.19 25.95
C SER A 362 7.12 8.37 26.87
N ALA A 363 5.93 8.99 26.80
CA ALA A 363 5.56 10.10 27.68
C ALA A 363 5.49 9.67 29.16
N ARG A 364 4.88 8.51 29.42
CA ARG A 364 4.76 7.97 30.77
C ARG A 364 6.13 7.57 31.32
N GLY A 365 6.94 6.87 30.53
CA GLY A 365 8.31 6.52 30.88
C GLY A 365 9.15 7.76 31.18
N PHE A 366 9.10 8.75 30.29
CA PHE A 366 9.85 10.00 30.42
C PHE A 366 9.48 10.76 31.71
N LEU A 367 8.20 10.89 32.04
CA LEU A 367 7.77 11.57 33.27
C LEU A 367 8.26 10.82 34.52
N VAL A 368 8.13 9.50 34.54
CA VAL A 368 8.54 8.66 35.68
C VAL A 368 10.06 8.71 35.89
N VAL A 369 10.85 8.52 34.82
CA VAL A 369 12.33 8.59 34.87
C VAL A 369 12.80 9.96 35.37
N ASN A 370 12.05 11.02 35.06
CA ASN A 370 12.36 12.39 35.49
C ASN A 370 11.71 12.79 36.84
N GLY A 371 11.17 11.84 37.60
CA GLY A 371 10.63 12.06 38.95
C GLY A 371 9.32 12.86 38.98
N ARG A 372 8.58 12.91 37.88
CA ARG A 372 7.24 13.52 37.81
C ARG A 372 6.16 12.46 38.09
N SER A 373 5.13 12.84 38.85
CA SER A 373 3.97 11.99 39.04
C SER A 373 3.10 11.94 37.78
N LEU A 374 2.55 10.77 37.49
CA LEU A 374 1.57 10.60 36.42
C LEU A 374 0.21 11.18 36.84
N PRO A 375 -0.62 11.66 35.88
CA PRO A 375 -2.00 12.02 36.16
C PRO A 375 -2.81 10.83 36.70
N THR A 376 -3.81 11.11 37.54
CA THR A 376 -4.51 10.11 38.39
C THR A 376 -5.20 8.97 37.63
N ASN A 377 -5.50 9.16 36.34
CA ASN A 377 -6.21 8.19 35.50
C ASN A 377 -5.32 7.49 34.46
N ILE A 378 -4.00 7.63 34.58
CA ILE A 378 -3.03 7.12 33.61
C ILE A 378 -2.28 5.94 34.24
N PRO A 379 -2.35 4.74 33.63
CA PRO A 379 -1.67 3.58 34.17
C PRO A 379 -0.15 3.77 34.14
N PRO A 380 0.61 3.12 35.05
CA PRO A 380 2.06 3.20 35.05
C PRO A 380 2.66 2.66 33.73
N PRO A 381 3.81 3.19 33.28
CA PRO A 381 4.53 2.65 32.13
C PRO A 381 5.06 1.24 32.43
N ASP A 382 5.36 0.49 31.37
CA ASP A 382 6.04 -0.79 31.49
C ASP A 382 7.43 -0.59 32.14
N PRO A 383 7.83 -1.44 33.12
CA PRO A 383 9.16 -1.40 33.72
C PRO A 383 10.32 -1.42 32.72
N GLU A 384 10.16 -2.02 31.53
CA GLU A 384 11.21 -2.03 30.50
C GLU A 384 11.44 -0.65 29.89
N VAL A 385 10.38 0.15 29.72
CA VAL A 385 10.42 1.53 29.18
C VAL A 385 11.07 2.51 30.17
N VAL A 386 11.06 2.18 31.46
CA VAL A 386 11.68 3.00 32.52
C VAL A 386 13.16 2.65 32.75
N ARG A 387 13.61 1.48 32.26
CA ARG A 387 14.99 0.98 32.44
C ARG A 387 15.94 1.36 31.31
N SER A 388 15.42 1.71 30.13
CA SER A 388 16.17 2.26 28.99
C SER A 388 16.54 3.72 29.21
#